data_AF-A0A0B6X7Y2-F1
#
_entry.id   AF-A0A0B6X7Y2-F1
#
_cell.length_a   1.000
_cell.length_b   1.000
_cell.length_c   1.000
_cell.angle_alpha   90.00
_cell.angle_beta   90.00
_cell.angle_gamma   90.00
#
_symmetry.space_group_name_H-M   'P 1'
#
loop_
_entity.id
_entity.type
_entity.pdbx_description
1 polymer ?
#
loop_
_entity_poly.entity_id
_entity_poly.type
_entity_poly.pdbx_seq_one_letter_code
_entity_poly.pdbx_strand_id
1 'polypeptide(L)' 'MSEKQVKLSRLYQRGHFKGYALSVDGMLLSNQQQVVVETHSRDVHPTLNVTFTVSNEMVGDGVDIHI' A
#
# COMPACT_ATOMS: atom_id res chain seq x y z
N MET A 1 -7.71 20.84 -0.14
CA MET A 1 -7.58 19.65 -0.99
C MET A 1 -8.15 18.47 -0.23
N SER A 2 -8.92 17.58 -0.86
CA SER A 2 -9.24 16.30 -0.25
C SER A 2 -7.99 15.43 -0.31
N GLU A 3 -7.44 15.09 0.85
CA GLU A 3 -6.29 14.19 0.92
C GLU A 3 -6.66 12.82 0.35
N LYS A 4 -5.81 12.30 -0.54
CA LYS A 4 -5.99 10.94 -1.06
C LYS A 4 -5.76 9.95 0.07
N GLN A 5 -6.79 9.19 0.42
CA GLN A 5 -6.66 8.20 1.50
C GLN A 5 -6.04 6.90 0.99
N VAL A 6 -4.86 6.59 1.50
CA VAL A 6 -4.26 5.26 1.39
C VAL A 6 -5.03 4.30 2.30
N LYS A 7 -5.49 3.18 1.73
CA LYS A 7 -6.26 2.15 2.45
C LYS A 7 -5.63 0.78 2.29
N LEU A 8 -5.69 -0.01 3.37
CA LEU A 8 -5.37 -1.44 3.34
C LEU A 8 -6.60 -2.23 2.83
N SER A 9 -6.56 -2.62 1.56
CA SER A 9 -7.64 -3.34 0.89
C SER A 9 -7.46 -4.85 1.00
N ARG A 10 -8.58 -5.56 1.22
CA ARG A 10 -8.63 -7.03 1.17
C ARG A 10 -8.76 -7.49 -0.28
N LEU A 11 -7.89 -8.40 -0.70
CA LEU A 11 -7.92 -8.98 -2.03
C LEU A 11 -8.74 -10.26 -2.02
N TYR A 12 -9.66 -10.35 -2.97
CA TYR A 12 -10.46 -11.54 -3.21
C TYR A 12 -10.32 -11.98 -4.67
N GLN A 13 -10.11 -13.28 -4.88
CA GLN A 13 -10.11 -13.90 -6.20
C GLN A 13 -11.16 -15.00 -6.21
N ARG A 14 -12.19 -14.86 -7.05
CA ARG A 14 -13.34 -15.78 -7.13
C ARG A 14 -14.01 -16.01 -5.76
N GLY A 15 -14.16 -14.94 -4.97
CA GLY A 15 -14.72 -15.00 -3.61
C GLY A 15 -13.76 -15.50 -2.53
N HIS A 16 -12.58 -16.01 -2.89
CA HIS A 16 -11.58 -16.46 -1.92
C HIS A 16 -10.63 -15.32 -1.54
N PHE A 17 -10.43 -15.11 -0.23
CA PHE A 17 -9.43 -14.18 0.28
C PHE A 17 -8.02 -14.60 -0.15
N LYS A 18 -7.23 -13.64 -0.62
CA LYS A 18 -5.84 -13.85 -1.10
C LYS A 18 -4.80 -13.04 -0.36
N GLY A 19 -5.21 -12.06 0.46
CA GLY A 19 -4.29 -11.23 1.20
C GLY A 19 -4.70 -9.77 1.17
N TYR A 20 -3.71 -8.89 1.34
CA TYR A 20 -3.91 -7.45 1.40
C TYR A 20 -3.06 -6.73 0.37
N ALA A 21 -3.53 -5.56 -0.05
CA ALA A 21 -2.77 -4.60 -0.85
C ALA A 21 -3.15 -3.17 -0.49
N LEU A 22 -2.24 -2.23 -0.72
CA LEU A 22 -2.56 -0.81 -0.63
C LEU A 22 -3.34 -0.36 -1.85
N SER A 23 -4.33 0.50 -1.59
CA SER A 23 -5.14 1.14 -2.61
C SER A 23 -5.33 2.62 -2.29
N VAL A 24 -5.46 3.43 -3.34
CA VAL A 24 -5.86 4.83 -3.26
C VAL A 24 -7.07 5.01 -4.16
N ASP A 25 -8.11 5.67 -3.65
CA ASP A 25 -9.36 5.92 -4.39
C ASP A 25 -10.00 4.66 -4.99
N GLY A 26 -9.85 3.51 -4.32
CA GLY A 26 -10.37 2.20 -4.76
C GLY A 26 -9.51 1.50 -5.82
N MET A 27 -8.40 2.09 -6.25
CA MET A 27 -7.45 1.50 -7.20
C MET A 27 -6.24 0.96 -6.45
N LEU A 28 -5.79 -0.25 -6.81
CA LEU A 28 -4.54 -0.80 -6.27
C LEU A 28 -3.35 0.02 -6.76
N LEU A 29 -2.40 0.28 -5.87
CA LEU A 29 -1.13 0.87 -6.29
C LEU A 29 -0.37 -0.12 -7.18
N SER A 30 0.19 0.36 -8.28
CA SER A 30 0.98 -0.46 -9.21
C SER A 30 2.28 -0.92 -8.58
N ASN A 31 2.87 -1.97 -9.16
CA ASN A 31 4.18 -2.52 -8.79
C ASN A 31 4.33 -3.02 -7.35
N GLN A 32 3.22 -3.22 -6.63
CA GLN A 32 3.23 -3.90 -5.34
C GLN A 32 3.64 -5.36 -5.50
N GLN A 33 4.73 -5.75 -4.85
CA GLN A 33 5.26 -7.11 -4.89
C GLN A 33 4.86 -7.90 -3.64
N GLN A 34 4.93 -7.26 -2.47
CA GLN A 34 4.72 -7.92 -1.20
C GLN A 34 4.07 -6.97 -0.20
N VAL A 35 3.16 -7.52 0.62
CA VAL A 35 2.54 -6.84 1.75
C VAL A 35 2.62 -7.75 2.97
N VAL A 36 3.23 -7.24 4.04
CA VAL A 36 3.37 -7.95 5.32
C VAL A 36 2.74 -7.11 6.40
N VAL A 37 1.81 -7.71 7.14
CA VAL A 37 1.26 -7.13 8.37
C VAL A 37 2.01 -7.76 9.52
N GLU A 38 2.80 -6.95 10.23
CA GLU A 38 3.58 -7.37 11.39
C GLU A 38 2.85 -6.95 12.67
N THR A 39 2.71 -7.91 13.57
CA THR A 39 2.10 -7.68 14.88
C THR A 39 3.14 -7.99 15.95
N HIS A 40 3.50 -7.01 16.77
CA HIS A 40 4.33 -7.23 17.93
C HIS A 40 3.49 -7.09 19.19
N SER A 41 3.77 -7.95 20.19
CA SER A 41 3.01 -7.97 21.45
C SER A 41 3.16 -6.68 22.28
N ARG A 42 4.12 -5.81 21.93
CA ARG A 42 4.40 -4.55 22.62
C ARG A 42 3.83 -3.32 21.88
N ASP A 43 3.40 -3.49 20.64
CA ASP A 43 2.92 -2.39 19.83
C ASP A 43 1.40 -2.23 20.01
N VAL A 44 0.93 -0.99 20.11
CA VAL A 44 -0.51 -0.68 20.22
C VAL A 44 -1.25 -1.00 18.92
N HIS A 45 -0.54 -0.92 17.79
CA HIS A 45 -1.09 -1.16 16.46
C HIS A 45 -0.14 -2.03 15.61
N PRO A 46 -0.68 -2.87 14.72
CA PRO A 46 0.12 -3.58 13.72
C PRO A 46 0.86 -2.62 12.79
N THR A 47 2.03 -3.03 12.33
CA THR A 47 2.80 -2.33 11.30
C THR A 47 2.57 -2.98 9.94
N LEU A 48 2.51 -2.17 8.89
CA LEU A 48 2.38 -2.64 7.51
C LEU A 48 3.67 -2.35 6.74
N ASN A 49 4.35 -3.40 6.30
CA ASN A 49 5.49 -3.31 5.40
C ASN A 49 5.05 -3.65 3.98
N VAL A 50 5.35 -2.76 3.03
CA VAL A 50 4.99 -2.94 1.62
C VAL A 50 6.24 -2.78 0.76
N THR A 51 6.47 -3.76 -0.10
CA THR A 51 7.56 -3.76 -1.07
C THR A 51 7.00 -3.46 -2.45
N PHE A 52 7.56 -2.44 -3.09
CA PHE A 52 7.27 -2.08 -4.47
C PHE A 52 8.47 -2.41 -5.36
N THR A 53 8.22 -2.92 -6.56
CA THR A 53 9.21 -2.91 -7.63
C THR A 53 9.32 -1.48 -8.17
N VAL A 54 10.53 -0.92 -8.16
CA VAL A 54 10.77 0.42 -8.69
C VAL A 54 11.18 0.30 -10.16
N SER A 55 10.52 1.06 -11.03
CA SER A 55 10.93 1.23 -12.43
C SER A 55 11.38 2.68 -12.68
N ASN A 56 12.14 2.90 -13.76
CA ASN A 56 12.59 4.23 -14.15
C ASN A 56 11.42 5.21 -14.38
N GLU A 57 10.26 4.70 -14.83
CA GLU A 57 9.04 5.48 -15.05
C GLU A 57 8.46 6.06 -13.75
N MET A 58 8.72 5.43 -12.60
CA MET A 58 8.23 5.89 -11.29
C MET A 58 9.05 7.05 -10.70
N VAL A 59 10.25 7.30 -11.21
CA VAL A 59 11.19 8.31 -10.69
C VAL A 59 11.06 9.65 -11.44
N GLY A 60 10.25 9.69 -12.51
CA GLY A 60 10.14 10.86 -13.39
C GLY A 60 9.40 12.06 -12.80
N ASP A 61 8.44 11.82 -11.91
CA ASP A 61 7.60 12.87 -11.35
C ASP A 61 8.11 13.29 -9.96
N GLY A 62 8.71 14.49 -9.90
CA GLY A 62 9.08 15.11 -8.63
C GLY A 62 7.85 15.59 -7.87
N VAL A 63 7.77 15.27 -6.58
CA VAL A 63 6.76 15.84 -5.68
C VAL A 63 7.44 16.83 -4.76
N ASP A 64 6.99 18.08 -4.78
CA ASP A 64 7.45 19.10 -3.85
C ASP A 64 6.96 18.79 -2.43
N ILE A 65 7.89 18.53 -1.52
CA ILE A 65 7.59 18.33 -0.11
C ILE A 65 7.54 19.71 0.57
N HIS A 66 6.34 20.15 0.94
CA HIS A 66 6.16 21.30 1.83
C HIS A 66 6.03 20.75 3.26
N ILE A 67 7.03 21.04 4.11
CA ILE A 67 7.07 20.66 5.54
C ILE A 67 6.53 21.82 6.38
#